data_AF-A0A7Y9E0S3-F1
#
_entry.id   AF-A0A7Y9E0S3-F1
#
_cell.length_a   1.000
_cell.length_b   1.000
_cell.length_c   1.000
_cell.angle_alpha   90.00
_cell.angle_beta   90.00
_cell.angle_gamma   90.00
#
_symmetry.space_group_name_H-M   'P 1'
#
loop_
_entity.id
_entity.type
_entity.pdbx_description
1 polymer ?
#
loop_
_entity_poly.entity_id
_entity_poly.type
_entity_poly.pdbx_seq_one_letter_code
_entity_poly.pdbx_strand_id
1 'polypeptide(L)'
;MSTMEIDGRQVRESSRRSGAVWTWQSQSEQPIDYEIEWVQEKDVFLYGTRVRPGGWNVSELDQSTWVNDGTLEGAREVVERRMSSMPR
;
A
#
# COMPACT_ATOMS: atom_id res chain seq x y z
N MET A 1 -11.84 -5.62 6.97
CA MET A 1 -10.46 -5.33 7.38
C MET A 1 -9.80 -6.68 7.55
N SER A 2 -8.77 -6.94 6.76
CA SER A 2 -8.12 -8.24 6.64
C SER A 2 -6.62 -8.06 6.81
N THR A 3 -5.93 -9.04 7.40
CA THR A 3 -4.47 -9.00 7.55
C THR A 3 -3.86 -10.08 6.65
N MET A 4 -2.79 -9.71 5.94
CA MET A 4 -2.03 -10.57 5.05
C MET A 4 -0.58 -10.61 5.53
N GLU A 5 0.08 -11.75 5.40
CA GLU A 5 1.52 -11.87 5.63
C GLU A 5 2.22 -11.94 4.27
N ILE A 6 3.08 -10.96 3.99
CA ILE A 6 3.82 -10.87 2.73
C ILE A 6 5.31 -10.71 3.07
N ASP A 7 6.15 -11.65 2.65
CA ASP A 7 7.60 -11.62 2.90
C ASP A 7 8.00 -11.41 4.39
N GLY A 8 7.20 -11.97 5.31
CA GLY A 8 7.36 -11.84 6.76
C GLY A 8 6.89 -10.51 7.34
N ARG A 9 6.21 -9.68 6.54
CA ARG A 9 5.60 -8.41 6.95
C ARG A 9 4.09 -8.57 7.12
N GLN A 10 3.56 -8.06 8.23
CA GLN A 10 2.11 -7.94 8.39
C GLN A 10 1.61 -6.72 7.63
N VAL A 11 0.75 -6.96 6.65
CA VAL A 11 0.12 -5.94 5.82
C VAL A 11 -1.38 -5.97 6.10
N ARG A 12 -1.92 -4.82 6.53
CA ARG A 12 -3.34 -4.68 6.83
C ARG A 12 -4.06 -4.08 5.64
N GLU A 13 -4.98 -4.85 5.08
CA GLU A 13 -5.91 -4.43 4.05
C GLU A 13 -7.18 -3.82 4.67
N SER A 14 -7.61 -2.68 4.16
CA SER A 14 -8.88 -2.04 4.50
C SER A 14 -9.51 -1.43 3.25
N SER A 15 -10.84 -1.37 3.21
CA SER A 15 -11.56 -0.65 2.15
C SER A 15 -11.61 0.84 2.48
N ARG A 16 -11.52 1.70 1.46
CA ARG A 16 -11.76 3.15 1.53
C ARG A 16 -12.84 3.55 0.54
N ARG A 17 -13.36 4.76 0.68
CA ARG A 17 -14.33 5.32 -0.28
C ARG A 17 -13.79 5.33 -1.71
N SER A 18 -12.48 5.54 -1.87
CA SER A 18 -11.76 5.62 -3.13
C SER A 18 -11.35 4.25 -3.71
N GLY A 19 -11.45 3.17 -2.95
CA GLY A 19 -10.95 1.84 -3.35
C GLY A 19 -10.46 1.03 -2.16
N ALA A 20 -9.19 0.61 -2.18
CA ALA A 20 -8.59 -0.21 -1.13
C ALA A 20 -7.23 0.31 -0.69
N VAL A 21 -6.85 -0.02 0.54
CA VAL A 21 -5.63 0.44 1.17
C VAL A 21 -4.93 -0.67 1.92
N TRP A 22 -3.60 -0.72 1.77
CA TRP A 22 -2.71 -1.68 2.42
C TRP A 22 -1.69 -0.93 3.26
N THR A 23 -1.63 -1.22 4.55
CA THR A 23 -0.79 -0.49 5.51
C THR A 23 0.16 -1.42 6.24
N TRP A 24 1.36 -0.91 6.54
CA TRP A 24 2.37 -1.60 7.34
C TRP A 24 3.26 -0.58 8.07
N GLN A 25 4.08 -1.06 9.01
CA GLN A 25 4.98 -0.22 9.78
C GLN A 25 6.42 -0.74 9.67
N SER A 26 7.41 0.16 9.65
CA SER A 26 8.82 -0.24 9.75
C SER A 26 9.14 -0.82 11.13
N GLN A 27 10.11 -1.73 11.16
CA GLN A 27 10.67 -2.29 12.40
C GLN A 27 11.86 -1.45 12.90
N SER A 28 11.60 -0.20 13.30
CA SER A 28 12.62 0.74 13.82
C SER A 28 12.21 1.36 15.15
N GLU A 29 13.16 1.91 15.91
CA GLU A 29 12.89 2.62 17.18
C GLU A 29 11.92 3.80 16.99
N GLN A 30 11.94 4.40 15.80
CA GLN A 30 10.95 5.37 15.34
C GLN A 30 10.22 4.76 14.13
N PRO A 31 9.08 4.09 14.33
CA PRO A 31 8.39 3.41 13.25
C PRO A 31 7.82 4.41 12.24
N ILE A 32 7.97 4.08 10.97
CA ILE A 32 7.37 4.79 9.84
C ILE A 32 6.09 4.04 9.47
N ASP A 33 4.98 4.75 9.42
CA ASP A 33 3.72 4.24 8.88
C ASP A 33 3.78 4.31 7.35
N TYR A 34 3.50 3.20 6.68
CA TYR A 34 3.46 3.09 5.23
C TYR A 34 2.08 2.69 4.74
N GLU A 35 1.76 3.12 3.53
CA GLU A 35 0.48 2.88 2.89
C GLU A 35 0.64 2.69 1.38
N ILE A 36 -0.10 1.75 0.81
CA ILE A 36 -0.42 1.73 -0.62
C ILE A 36 -1.93 1.90 -0.73
N GLU A 37 -2.40 2.89 -1.48
CA GLU A 37 -3.81 3.10 -1.80
C GLU A 37 -4.03 2.82 -3.29
N TRP A 38 -4.96 1.93 -3.60
CA TRP A 38 -5.50 1.79 -4.95
C TRP A 38 -6.74 2.66 -5.10
N VAL A 39 -6.69 3.61 -6.03
CA VAL A 39 -7.79 4.52 -6.35
C VAL A 39 -8.58 3.93 -7.51
N GLN A 40 -9.69 3.27 -7.19
CA GLN A 40 -10.50 2.49 -8.13
C GLN A 40 -10.98 3.29 -9.35
N GLU A 41 -11.38 4.56 -9.17
CA GLU A 41 -11.88 5.40 -10.25
C GLU A 41 -10.83 5.69 -11.33
N LYS A 42 -9.55 5.70 -10.93
CA LYS A 42 -8.42 6.08 -11.79
C LYS A 42 -7.52 4.89 -12.15
N ASP A 43 -7.73 3.76 -11.50
CA ASP A 43 -6.87 2.58 -11.54
C ASP A 43 -5.38 2.89 -11.32
N VAL A 44 -5.09 3.75 -10.34
CA VAL A 44 -3.72 4.13 -9.95
C VAL A 44 -3.40 3.69 -8.54
N PHE A 45 -2.12 3.42 -8.27
CA PHE A 45 -1.62 3.18 -6.92
C PHE A 45 -0.88 4.40 -6.39
N LEU A 46 -1.18 4.77 -5.15
CA LEU A 46 -0.49 5.81 -4.41
C LEU A 46 0.30 5.17 -3.29
N TYR A 47 1.53 5.63 -3.07
CA TYR A 47 2.37 5.26 -1.94
C TYR A 47 2.42 6.40 -0.93
N GLY A 48 2.02 6.11 0.30
CA GLY A 48 1.98 7.02 1.42
C GLY A 48 3.01 6.66 2.49
N THR A 49 3.66 7.66 3.07
CA THR A 49 4.55 7.48 4.24
C THR A 49 4.27 8.53 5.31
N ARG A 50 4.45 8.15 6.58
CA ARG A 50 4.32 9.06 7.71
C ARG A 50 5.27 8.67 8.85
N VAL A 51 6.12 9.62 9.25
CA VAL A 51 6.89 9.58 10.50
C VAL A 51 6.12 10.40 11.55
N ARG A 52 5.98 9.94 12.79
CA ARG A 52 5.28 10.68 13.86
C ARG A 52 6.27 11.52 14.67
N PRO A 53 5.98 12.79 15.05
CA PRO A 53 4.75 13.57 14.82
C PRO A 53 4.82 14.43 13.54
N GLY A 54 4.83 13.79 12.36
CA GLY A 54 4.79 14.43 11.05
C GLY A 54 3.49 14.15 10.27
N GLY A 55 3.40 14.80 9.10
CA GLY A 55 2.32 14.64 8.14
C GLY A 55 2.50 13.44 7.21
N TRP A 56 1.49 13.17 6.40
CA TRP A 56 1.55 12.18 5.32
C TRP A 56 2.24 12.77 4.09
N ASN A 57 3.21 12.05 3.55
CA ASN A 57 3.73 12.27 2.20
C ASN A 57 3.13 11.22 1.28
N VAL A 58 2.63 11.63 0.12
CA VAL A 58 2.00 10.72 -0.85
C VAL A 58 2.64 10.94 -2.22
N SER A 59 2.89 9.86 -2.94
CA SER A 59 3.41 9.88 -4.31
C SER A 59 2.72 8.81 -5.14
N GLU A 60 2.45 9.11 -6.41
CA GLU A 60 1.92 8.12 -7.34
C GLU A 60 3.01 7.09 -7.67
N LEU A 61 2.63 5.82 -7.69
CA LEU A 61 3.50 4.73 -8.10
C LEU A 61 3.50 4.61 -9.63
N ASP A 62 4.66 4.24 -10.19
CA ASP A 62 4.83 4.12 -11.64
C ASP A 62 3.79 3.17 -12.25
N GLN A 63 2.93 3.71 -13.11
CA GLN A 63 1.84 3.01 -13.76
C GLN A 63 2.32 1.88 -14.68
N SER A 64 3.55 1.93 -15.19
CA SER A 64 4.10 0.83 -15.99
C SER A 64 4.49 -0.38 -15.15
N THR A 65 4.71 -0.17 -13.85
CA THR A 65 5.10 -1.21 -12.88
C THR A 65 3.91 -1.69 -12.05
N TRP A 66 3.00 -0.77 -11.67
CA TRP A 66 1.84 -1.00 -10.81
C TRP A 66 0.54 -1.02 -11.62
N VAL A 67 0.46 -1.97 -12.56
CA VAL A 67 -0.70 -2.16 -13.44
C VAL A 67 -1.72 -3.08 -12.76
N ASN A 68 -2.96 -2.63 -12.69
CA ASN A 68 -4.11 -3.43 -12.25
C ASN A 68 -5.07 -3.70 -13.43
N ASP A 69 -6.09 -4.53 -13.19
CA ASP A 69 -7.16 -4.85 -14.14
C ASP A 69 -8.49 -4.15 -13.80
N GLY A 70 -8.46 -3.14 -12.91
CA GLY A 70 -9.63 -2.44 -12.41
C GLY A 70 -10.41 -3.19 -11.31
N THR A 71 -9.96 -4.36 -10.88
CA THR A 71 -10.62 -5.13 -9.80
C THR A 71 -9.89 -5.02 -8.47
N LEU A 72 -10.59 -5.32 -7.37
CA LEU A 72 -10.00 -5.36 -6.04
C LEU A 72 -9.04 -6.55 -5.90
N GLU A 73 -9.43 -7.69 -6.45
CA GLU A 73 -8.64 -8.91 -6.48
C GLU A 73 -7.32 -8.68 -7.23
N GLY A 74 -7.37 -8.07 -8.43
CA GLY A 74 -6.18 -7.68 -9.17
C GLY A 74 -5.31 -6.72 -8.38
N ALA A 75 -5.91 -5.74 -7.69
CA ALA A 75 -5.15 -4.77 -6.93
C ALA A 75 -4.42 -5.42 -5.74
N ARG A 76 -5.06 -6.41 -5.09
CA ARG A 76 -4.43 -7.23 -4.05
C ARG A 76 -3.26 -8.03 -4.61
N GLU A 77 -3.43 -8.69 -5.75
CA GLU A 77 -2.36 -9.45 -6.40
C GLU A 77 -1.17 -8.57 -6.81
N VAL A 78 -1.42 -7.33 -7.24
CA VAL A 78 -0.34 -6.36 -7.53
C VAL A 78 0.44 -6.04 -6.27
N VAL A 79 -0.26 -5.75 -5.16
CA VAL A 79 0.38 -5.45 -3.87
C VAL A 79 1.19 -6.65 -3.38
N GLU A 80 0.63 -7.86 -3.39
CA GLU A 80 1.34 -9.08 -2.98
C GLU A 80 2.63 -9.29 -3.80
N ARG A 81 2.56 -9.13 -5.12
CA ARG A 81 3.73 -9.31 -6.00
C ARG A 81 4.80 -8.25 -5.81
N ARG A 82 4.41 -7.00 -5.53
CA ARG A 82 5.33 -5.85 -5.50
C ARG A 82 5.80 -5.47 -4.11
N MET A 83 5.22 -6.04 -3.05
CA MET A 83 5.56 -5.69 -1.67
C MET A 83 7.04 -5.92 -1.33
N SER A 84 7.67 -6.91 -1.96
CA SER A 84 9.10 -7.21 -1.83
C SER A 84 10.01 -6.03 -2.21
N SER A 85 9.53 -5.14 -3.09
CA SER A 85 10.23 -3.91 -3.52
C SER A 85 10.00 -2.72 -2.58
N MET A 86 9.14 -2.85 -1.57
CA MET A 86 8.76 -1.78 -0.66
C MET A 86 9.59 -1.79 0.63
N PRO A 87 9.85 -0.61 1.25
CA PRO A 87 10.60 -0.50 2.50
C PRO A 87 10.06 -1.39 3.63
N ARG A 88 10.96 -2.06 4.35
CA ARG A 88 10.68 -2.95 5.49
C ARG A 88 10.46 -2.21 6.80
#